data_AF-A0A950TY78-F1
#
_entry.id   AF-A0A950TY78-F1
#
_cell.length_a   1.000
_cell.length_b   1.000
_cell.length_c   1.000
_cell.angle_alpha   90.00
_cell.angle_beta   90.00
_cell.angle_gamma   90.00
#
_symmetry.space_group_name_H-M   'P 1'
#
loop_
_entity.id
_entity.type
_entity.pdbx_description
1 polymer ?
#
loop_
_entity_poly.entity_id
_entity_poly.type
_entity_poly.pdbx_seq_one_letter_code
_entity_poly.pdbx_strand_id
1 'polypeptide(L)' 'MVVDRSKIREFARATKSQNPSYLDDPRPVSEPTFLMSSAFWAPAGGSLFGRVGLDLRRILHGGQEF' A
#
# COMPACT_ATOMS: atom_id res chain seq x y z
N MET A 1 -8.34 -9.24 -0.07
CA MET A 1 -8.44 -7.99 -0.84
C MET A 1 -8.18 -8.33 -2.30
N VAL A 2 -8.97 -7.79 -3.23
CA VAL A 2 -8.70 -7.90 -4.68
C VAL A 2 -7.91 -6.66 -5.11
N VAL A 3 -6.77 -6.86 -5.79
CA VAL A 3 -5.98 -5.79 -6.40
C VAL A 3 -6.54 -5.52 -7.79
N ASP A 4 -6.92 -4.29 -8.05
CA ASP A 4 -7.43 -3.84 -9.35
C ASP A 4 -6.56 -2.70 -9.91
N ARG A 5 -6.74 -2.40 -11.20
CA ARG A 5 -5.97 -1.39 -11.93
C ARG A 5 -5.99 -0.02 -11.26
N SER A 6 -7.10 0.38 -10.63
CA SER A 6 -7.19 1.70 -9.99
C SER A 6 -6.23 1.84 -8.82
N LYS A 7 -6.02 0.78 -8.03
CA LYS A 7 -5.06 0.76 -6.91
C LYS A 7 -3.62 0.88 -7.39
N ILE A 8 -3.26 0.14 -8.43
CA ILE A 8 -1.92 0.22 -9.04
C ILE A 8 -1.68 1.66 -9.54
N ARG A 9 -2.65 2.21 -10.28
CA ARG A 9 -2.57 3.59 -10.80
C ARG A 9 -2.52 4.64 -9.69
N GLU A 10 -3.25 4.44 -8.60
CA GLU A 10 -3.24 5.32 -7.42
C GLU A 10 -1.84 5.32 -6.78
N PHE A 11 -1.28 4.15 -6.51
CA PHE A 11 0.07 4.00 -5.94
C PHE A 11 1.13 4.64 -6.85
N ALA A 12 1.07 4.36 -8.15
CA ALA A 12 1.96 4.94 -9.15
C ALA A 12 1.95 6.48 -9.08
N ARG A 13 0.77 7.09 -9.04
CA ARG A 13 0.63 8.55 -8.94
C ARG A 13 1.11 9.10 -7.60
N ALA A 14 0.75 8.45 -6.49
CA ALA A 14 1.13 8.87 -5.14
C ALA A 14 2.65 8.83 -4.94
N THR A 15 3.33 7.87 -5.58
CA THR A 15 4.79 7.73 -5.57
C THR A 15 5.48 8.49 -6.71
N LYS A 16 4.74 9.29 -7.48
CA LYS A 16 5.23 10.11 -8.60
C LYS A 16 5.87 9.31 -9.73
N SER A 17 5.47 8.06 -9.90
CA SER A 17 5.83 7.25 -11.06
C SER A 17 5.31 7.88 -12.34
N GLN A 18 6.12 7.81 -13.40
CA GLN A 18 5.76 8.21 -14.77
C GLN A 18 5.78 7.01 -15.73
N ASN A 19 5.94 5.78 -15.22
CA ASN A 19 6.03 4.60 -16.05
C ASN A 19 4.64 4.22 -16.61
N PRO A 20 4.45 4.24 -17.95
CA PRO A 20 3.16 3.94 -18.56
C PRO A 20 2.68 2.51 -18.29
N SER A 21 3.58 1.57 -17.97
CA SER A 21 3.23 0.18 -17.61
C SER A 21 2.36 0.08 -16.36
N TYR A 22 2.44 1.08 -15.47
CA TYR A 22 1.62 1.14 -14.25
C TYR A 22 0.41 2.07 -14.42
N LEU A 23 0.54 3.10 -15.27
CA LEU A 23 -0.44 4.18 -15.39
C LEU A 23 -1.49 3.93 -16.48
N ASP A 24 -1.08 3.39 -17.62
CA ASP A 24 -1.85 3.41 -18.87
C ASP A 24 -2.20 2.02 -19.38
N ASP A 25 -1.38 1.00 -19.07
CA ASP A 25 -1.65 -0.39 -19.48
C ASP A 25 -3.03 -0.87 -18.97
N PRO A 26 -3.88 -1.49 -19.82
CA PRO A 26 -5.14 -2.09 -19.38
C PRO A 26 -4.97 -3.30 -18.44
N ARG A 27 -3.81 -3.94 -18.44
CA ARG A 27 -3.40 -5.06 -17.57
C ARG A 27 -2.05 -4.73 -16.91
N PRO A 28 -2.02 -3.72 -16.03
CA PRO A 28 -0.76 -3.24 -15.47
C PRO A 28 -0.16 -4.27 -14.51
N VAL A 29 1.18 -4.30 -14.47
CA VAL A 29 1.92 -4.91 -13.37
C VAL A 29 1.98 -3.94 -12.19
N SER A 30 2.22 -4.43 -10.98
CA SER A 30 2.44 -3.57 -9.80
C SER A 30 3.90 -3.18 -9.65
N GLU A 31 4.17 -1.99 -9.09
CA GLU A 31 5.50 -1.58 -8.66
C GLU A 31 6.10 -2.52 -7.59
N PRO A 32 7.43 -2.64 -7.49
CA PRO A 32 8.07 -3.53 -6.51
C PRO A 32 7.66 -3.28 -5.05
N THR A 33 7.41 -2.02 -4.68
CA THR A 33 7.05 -1.63 -3.30
C THR A 33 5.54 -1.45 -3.10
N PHE A 34 4.71 -1.77 -4.10
CA PHE A 34 3.26 -1.61 -4.07
C PHE A 34 2.62 -2.28 -2.85
N LEU A 35 3.10 -3.48 -2.47
CA LEU A 35 2.55 -4.28 -1.38
C LEU A 35 2.52 -3.52 -0.05
N MET A 36 3.44 -2.58 0.18
CA MET A 36 3.44 -1.73 1.38
C MET A 36 2.14 -0.94 1.55
N SER A 37 1.51 -0.54 0.44
CA SER A 37 0.24 0.21 0.47
C SER A 37 -1.00 -0.67 0.69
N SER A 38 -0.86 -2.01 0.64
CA SER A 38 -2.00 -2.91 0.80
C SER A 38 -2.69 -2.79 2.17
N ALA A 39 -2.00 -2.33 3.20
CA ALA A 39 -2.60 -2.08 4.51
C ALA A 39 -3.77 -1.06 4.45
N PHE A 40 -3.76 -0.13 3.49
CA PHE A 40 -4.80 0.90 3.36
C PHE A 40 -6.14 0.37 2.82
N TRP A 41 -6.14 -0.75 2.11
CA TRP A 41 -7.36 -1.37 1.56
C TRP A 41 -7.71 -2.69 2.24
N ALA A 42 -7.01 -3.05 3.33
CA ALA A 42 -7.31 -4.23 4.11
C ALA A 42 -8.63 -4.04 4.89
N PRO A 43 -9.42 -5.10 5.13
CA PRO A 43 -10.59 -5.03 5.99
C PRO A 43 -10.25 -4.49 7.39
N ALA A 44 -11.16 -3.71 7.97
CA ALA A 44 -11.02 -3.23 9.34
C ALA A 44 -10.94 -4.39 10.34
N GLY A 45 -10.26 -4.16 11.47
CA GLY A 45 -10.15 -5.13 12.57
C GLY A 45 -9.02 -6.16 12.44
N GLY A 46 -8.25 -6.15 11.34
CA GLY A 46 -7.08 -7.04 11.20
C GLY A 46 -5.85 -6.61 12.01
N SER A 47 -5.80 -5.38 12.51
CA SER A 47 -4.64 -4.85 13.24
C SER A 47 -4.56 -5.41 14.65
N LEU A 48 -3.50 -6.17 14.93
CA LEU A 48 -3.18 -6.63 16.30
C LEU A 48 -2.76 -5.48 17.21
N PHE A 49 -2.33 -4.33 16.67
CA PHE A 49 -1.91 -3.18 17.47
C PHE A 49 -3.04 -2.62 18.35
N GLY A 50 -4.30 -2.73 17.89
CA GLY A 50 -5.47 -2.34 18.69
C GLY A 50 -5.68 -3.20 19.94
N ARG A 51 -5.06 -4.38 20.02
CA ARG A 51 -5.20 -5.33 21.14
C ARG A 51 -4.12 -5.18 22.21
N VAL A 52 -3.03 -4.44 21.93
CA VAL A 52 -1.82 -4.40 22.77
C VAL A 52 -1.67 -3.09 23.58
N GLY A 53 -2.71 -2.25 23.66
CA GLY A 53 -2.73 -1.08 24.55
C GLY A 53 -1.68 -0.01 24.26
N LEU A 54 -1.11 -0.01 23.04
CA LEU A 54 -0.08 0.95 22.64
C LEU A 54 -0.69 2.29 22.21
N ASP A 55 -0.03 3.39 22.58
CA ASP A 55 -0.34 4.71 22.03
C ASP A 55 0.29 4.87 20.64
N LEU A 56 -0.51 4.62 19.58
CA LEU A 56 -0.07 4.68 18.18
C LEU A 56 0.54 6.03 17.78
N ARG A 57 0.20 7.12 18.48
CA ARG A 57 0.75 8.46 18.21
C ARG A 57 2.24 8.57 18.60
N ARG A 58 2.75 7.61 19.36
CA ARG A 58 4.14 7.55 19.84
C ARG A 58 4.95 6.45 19.14
N ILE A 59 4.39 5.79 18.13
CA ILE A 59 5.07 4.76 17.37
C ILE A 59 5.73 5.39 16.14
N LEU A 60 7.00 5.07 15.94
CA LEU A 60 7.74 5.40 14.72
C LEU A 60 7.86 4.15 13.85
N HIS A 61 7.76 4.34 12.54
CA HIS A 61 8.12 3.32 11.56
C HIS A 61 9.66 3.21 11.48
N GLY A 62 10.22 2.21 12.17
CA GLY A 62 11.68 2.10 12.35
C GLY A 62 12.46 1.54 11.14
N GLY A 63 11.80 0.82 10.24
CA GLY A 63 12.43 0.22 9.08
C GLY A 63 11.44 -0.63 8.28
N GLN A 64 11.80 -0.95 7.04
CA GLN A 64 11.00 -1.77 6.12
C GLN A 64 11.91 -2.61 5.25
N GLU A 65 11.50 -3.85 5.00
CA GLU A 65 12.17 -4.81 4.11
C GLU A 65 11.22 -5.22 2.98
N PHE A 66 11.80 -5.62 1.85
CA PHE A 66 11.11 -6.05 0.63
C PHE A 66 11.78 -7.29 0.05
#